data_AF-A0A2V8LKL8-F1
#
_entry.id   AF-A0A2V8LKL8-F1
#
_cell.length_a   1.000
_cell.length_b   1.000
_cell.length_c   1.000
_cell.angle_alpha   90.00
_cell.angle_beta   90.00
_cell.angle_gamma   90.00
#
_symmetry.space_group_name_H-M   'P 1'
#
loop_
_entity.id
_entity.type
_entity.pdbx_description
1 polymer ?
#
loop_
_entity_poly.entity_id
_entity_poly.type
_entity_poly.pdbx_seq_one_letter_code
_entity_poly.pdbx_strand_id
1 'polypeptide(L)'
;MAGSVTVGGTEPGSRNVISGNGVILPDRPRPEQFPLGSGILISGGSGSQVLGNFIGTNADGTAAVAIYGDEGQTGVSIIGSASNIIGGTTAAARNIISGNDSGVLISGANATNNVVQGNFIGTDVNGVGAVGNDSNGVEISGGANNNIVGGTLMGAGNTIAFNGCTDRYCTPAGVYVQSGTGNAILGNSIFSNNGLGIDLDPLNAVNPNDYDYDSRNSQ
;
A
#
# COMPACT_ATOMS: atom_id res chain seq x y z
N MET A 1 5.61 24.99 -6.55
CA MET A 1 5.76 23.56 -6.89
C MET A 1 6.64 22.96 -5.81
N ALA A 2 6.15 21.96 -5.07
CA ALA A 2 7.04 21.21 -4.19
C ALA A 2 8.00 20.41 -5.09
N GLY A 3 9.31 20.58 -4.88
CA GLY A 3 10.33 19.82 -5.61
C GLY A 3 10.36 18.36 -5.20
N SER A 4 11.16 17.55 -5.88
CA SER A 4 11.41 16.14 -5.50
C SER A 4 11.99 16.06 -4.09
N VAL A 5 11.39 15.25 -3.22
CA VAL A 5 11.89 14.97 -1.86
C VAL A 5 12.28 13.51 -1.75
N THR A 6 13.33 13.21 -0.97
CA THR A 6 13.68 11.84 -0.58
C THR A 6 13.33 11.62 0.90
N VAL A 7 12.55 10.59 1.19
CA VAL A 7 12.31 10.09 2.54
C VAL A 7 13.08 8.78 2.70
N GLY A 8 14.09 8.82 3.56
CA GLY A 8 14.98 7.70 3.82
C GLY A 8 16.22 7.69 2.93
N GLY A 9 16.63 6.51 2.46
CA GLY A 9 17.78 6.35 1.57
C GLY A 9 18.33 4.93 1.53
N THR A 10 19.43 4.74 0.77
CA THR A 10 20.10 3.43 0.59
C THR A 10 21.36 3.25 1.43
N GLU A 11 21.77 4.26 2.20
CA GLU A 11 22.99 4.23 2.99
C GLU A 11 22.73 3.71 4.42
N PRO A 12 23.73 3.14 5.10
CA PRO A 12 23.60 2.80 6.51
C PRO A 12 23.13 4.01 7.33
N GLY A 13 22.04 3.84 8.10
CA GLY A 13 21.50 4.90 8.95
C GLY A 13 20.53 5.87 8.27
N SER A 14 20.26 5.75 6.96
CA SER A 14 19.25 6.58 6.29
C SER A 14 17.81 6.08 6.49
N ARG A 15 17.59 4.95 7.18
CA ARG A 15 16.27 4.39 7.42
C ARG A 15 15.50 5.20 8.45
N ASN A 16 14.27 5.60 8.11
CA ASN A 16 13.31 6.09 9.10
C ASN A 16 12.43 4.95 9.61
N VAL A 17 11.94 5.09 10.84
CA VAL A 17 10.84 4.32 11.40
C VAL A 17 9.66 5.29 11.53
N ILE A 18 8.60 5.07 10.75
CA ILE A 18 7.45 5.97 10.60
C ILE A 18 6.21 5.19 11.02
N SER A 19 5.87 5.25 12.30
CA SER A 19 4.83 4.42 12.90
C SER A 19 4.16 5.14 14.06
N GLY A 20 2.91 4.78 14.38
CA GLY A 20 2.16 5.43 15.46
C GLY A 20 1.63 6.83 15.13
N ASN A 21 1.68 7.25 13.85
CA ASN A 21 1.20 8.55 13.42
C ASN A 21 -0.31 8.49 13.12
N GLY A 22 -1.18 9.10 13.91
CA GLY A 22 -2.63 9.04 13.67
C GLY A 22 -3.42 9.65 14.81
N VAL A 23 -4.73 9.82 14.65
CA VAL A 23 -5.57 10.34 15.72
C VAL A 23 -6.08 9.17 16.57
N ILE A 24 -5.67 9.11 17.84
CA ILE A 24 -6.29 8.23 18.83
C ILE A 24 -7.50 8.99 19.39
N LEU A 25 -8.71 8.73 18.88
CA LEU A 25 -9.95 9.20 19.50
C LEU A 25 -10.63 8.03 20.21
N PRO A 26 -10.49 7.88 21.54
CA PRO A 26 -11.11 6.77 22.25
C PRO A 26 -12.64 6.84 22.36
N ASP A 27 -13.30 7.95 21.96
CA ASP A 27 -14.69 8.21 22.39
C ASP A 27 -15.51 9.25 21.56
N ARG A 28 -15.31 9.39 20.24
CA ARG A 28 -16.16 10.33 19.45
C ARG A 28 -16.78 9.71 18.19
N PRO A 29 -18.11 9.81 18.01
CA PRO A 29 -18.75 9.47 16.73
C PRO A 29 -18.34 10.48 15.66
N ARG A 30 -18.06 9.95 14.46
CA ARG A 30 -17.43 10.57 13.30
C ARG A 30 -18.07 11.91 12.89
N PRO A 31 -17.27 12.95 12.61
CA PRO A 31 -17.55 13.88 11.53
C PRO A 31 -16.95 13.29 10.24
N GLU A 32 -17.78 13.08 9.21
CA GLU A 32 -17.47 12.40 7.94
C GLU A 32 -16.42 13.09 7.03
N GLN A 33 -15.37 13.71 7.55
CA GLN A 33 -14.50 14.56 6.73
C GLN A 33 -13.02 14.66 7.13
N PHE A 34 -12.51 13.78 8.00
CA PHE A 34 -11.05 13.70 8.21
C PHE A 34 -10.42 12.73 7.20
N PRO A 35 -9.40 13.15 6.42
CA PRO A 35 -8.69 12.22 5.56
C PRO A 35 -7.98 11.17 6.42
N LEU A 36 -8.10 9.90 6.02
CA LEU A 36 -7.37 8.77 6.61
C LEU A 36 -5.91 9.16 6.79
N GLY A 37 -5.39 9.03 8.01
CA GLY A 37 -4.02 9.42 8.33
C GLY A 37 -3.04 8.69 7.40
N SER A 38 -2.00 9.36 6.90
CA SER A 38 -0.96 8.70 6.10
C SER A 38 0.37 8.76 6.84
N GLY A 39 1.13 7.66 6.85
CA GLY A 39 2.50 7.66 7.40
C GLY A 39 3.39 8.60 6.57
N ILE A 40 3.25 8.49 5.24
CA ILE A 40 3.83 9.42 4.27
C ILE A 40 2.75 9.83 3.28
N LEU A 41 2.52 11.14 3.14
CA LEU A 41 1.65 11.72 2.10
C LEU A 41 2.48 12.46 1.05
N ILE A 42 2.32 12.05 -0.20
CA ILE A 42 2.86 12.74 -1.38
C ILE A 42 1.69 13.37 -2.14
N SER A 43 1.50 14.68 -1.98
CA SER A 43 0.45 15.45 -2.66
C SER A 43 1.03 16.65 -3.41
N GLY A 44 0.61 16.83 -4.68
CA GLY A 44 0.93 18.02 -5.48
C GLY A 44 2.40 18.24 -5.90
N GLY A 45 3.34 17.35 -5.57
CA GLY A 45 4.75 17.40 -6.00
C GLY A 45 5.23 16.09 -6.61
N SER A 46 5.89 16.15 -7.77
CA SER A 46 6.34 14.98 -8.55
C SER A 46 7.80 14.60 -8.25
N GLY A 47 8.18 13.35 -8.54
CA GLY A 47 9.59 12.92 -8.49
C GLY A 47 10.11 12.62 -7.09
N SER A 48 9.23 12.45 -6.10
CA SER A 48 9.64 12.08 -4.74
C SER A 48 10.01 10.61 -4.64
N GLN A 49 10.90 10.29 -3.71
CA GLN A 49 11.39 8.94 -3.46
C GLN A 49 11.19 8.56 -1.99
N VAL A 50 10.69 7.36 -1.74
CA VAL A 50 10.57 6.77 -0.40
C VAL A 50 11.40 5.50 -0.41
N LEU A 51 12.55 5.49 0.26
CA LEU A 51 13.55 4.44 0.17
C LEU A 51 13.98 3.95 1.55
N GLY A 52 14.03 2.64 1.74
CA GLY A 52 14.70 2.02 2.88
C GLY A 52 14.02 2.20 4.24
N ASN A 53 12.75 2.60 4.29
CA ASN A 53 12.02 2.94 5.52
C ASN A 53 11.25 1.75 6.11
N PHE A 54 10.99 1.80 7.42
CA PHE A 54 9.99 0.97 8.10
C PHE A 54 8.75 1.82 8.38
N ILE A 55 7.60 1.39 7.90
CA ILE A 55 6.36 2.17 7.91
C ILE A 55 5.24 1.31 8.51
N GLY A 56 4.75 1.70 9.67
CA GLY A 56 3.71 0.99 10.44
C GLY A 56 4.24 -0.08 11.41
N THR A 57 5.53 -0.43 11.35
CA THR A 57 6.15 -1.44 12.22
C THR A 57 6.98 -0.84 13.35
N ASN A 58 7.42 -1.66 14.30
CA ASN A 58 8.46 -1.30 15.26
C ASN A 58 9.82 -1.09 14.55
N ALA A 59 10.82 -0.62 15.31
CA ALA A 59 12.15 -0.34 14.78
C ALA A 59 12.91 -1.59 14.28
N ASP A 60 12.50 -2.79 14.72
CA ASP A 60 13.05 -4.06 14.26
C ASP A 60 12.36 -4.56 12.97
N GLY A 61 11.23 -3.97 12.58
CA GLY A 61 10.44 -4.39 11.42
C GLY A 61 9.76 -5.75 11.60
N THR A 62 9.49 -6.16 12.85
CA THR A 62 8.99 -7.50 13.20
C THR A 62 7.57 -7.51 13.77
N ALA A 63 7.04 -6.36 14.17
CA ALA A 63 5.69 -6.25 14.72
C ALA A 63 5.05 -4.92 14.30
N ALA A 64 3.73 -4.93 14.13
CA ALA A 64 2.94 -3.73 13.91
C ALA A 64 2.98 -2.82 15.15
N VAL A 65 3.01 -1.51 14.93
CA VAL A 65 2.73 -0.52 15.98
C VAL A 65 1.32 -0.03 15.76
N ALA A 66 0.37 -0.68 16.44
CA ALA A 66 -1.05 -0.42 16.28
C ALA A 66 -1.40 1.04 16.56
N ILE A 67 -2.21 1.63 15.69
CA ILE A 67 -2.91 2.88 15.95
C ILE A 67 -4.36 2.50 16.22
N TYR A 68 -4.82 2.71 17.44
CA TYR A 68 -6.20 2.41 17.83
C TYR A 68 -7.13 3.54 17.36
N GLY A 69 -8.05 3.22 16.44
CA GLY A 69 -9.13 4.10 15.99
C GLY A 69 -9.74 3.63 14.66
N ASP A 70 -11.01 3.96 14.41
CA ASP A 70 -11.78 3.58 13.21
C ASP A 70 -11.25 4.21 11.89
N GLU A 71 -10.14 4.96 11.93
CA GLU A 71 -9.62 5.79 10.83
C GLU A 71 -8.23 5.34 10.36
N GLY A 72 -8.00 4.02 10.38
CA GLY A 72 -6.80 3.31 9.97
C GLY A 72 -5.79 4.09 9.10
N GLN A 73 -4.51 4.10 9.51
CA GLN A 73 -3.46 4.82 8.79
C GLN A 73 -3.08 4.09 7.50
N THR A 74 -3.05 4.77 6.34
CA THR A 74 -2.34 4.25 5.16
C THR A 74 -0.83 4.44 5.32
N GLY A 75 -0.02 3.44 4.98
CA GLY A 75 1.44 3.54 5.06
C GLY A 75 1.99 4.67 4.19
N VAL A 76 1.78 4.57 2.87
CA VAL A 76 2.18 5.59 1.89
C VAL A 76 1.02 5.97 0.98
N SER A 77 0.69 7.25 0.90
CA SER A 77 -0.36 7.79 0.03
C SER A 77 0.23 8.72 -1.04
N ILE A 78 -0.05 8.43 -2.31
CA ILE A 78 0.26 9.29 -3.46
C ILE A 78 -1.05 9.84 -4.00
N ILE A 79 -1.30 11.13 -3.79
CA ILE A 79 -2.57 11.78 -4.14
C ILE A 79 -2.35 12.83 -5.23
N GLY A 80 -2.83 12.53 -6.43
CA GLY A 80 -2.76 13.44 -7.58
C GLY A 80 -1.34 13.85 -7.97
N SER A 81 -0.35 12.98 -7.74
CA SER A 81 1.06 13.25 -7.98
C SER A 81 1.73 12.20 -8.87
N ALA A 82 2.63 12.64 -9.74
CA ALA A 82 3.25 11.81 -10.76
C ALA A 82 4.73 11.50 -10.50
N SER A 83 5.21 10.42 -11.12
CA SER A 83 6.64 10.06 -11.21
C SER A 83 7.33 9.86 -9.87
N ASN A 84 6.60 9.40 -8.84
CA ASN A 84 7.20 9.08 -7.55
C ASN A 84 7.65 7.62 -7.49
N ILE A 85 8.66 7.34 -6.67
CA ILE A 85 9.21 5.99 -6.50
C ILE A 85 9.10 5.58 -5.03
N ILE A 86 8.39 4.48 -4.78
CA ILE A 86 8.32 3.83 -3.48
C ILE A 86 9.15 2.56 -3.56
N GLY A 87 10.31 2.58 -2.92
CA GLY A 87 11.27 1.48 -2.87
C GLY A 87 12.30 1.52 -4.00
N GLY A 88 12.98 0.39 -4.22
CA GLY A 88 14.02 0.27 -5.25
C GLY A 88 14.51 -1.16 -5.39
N THR A 89 15.35 -1.41 -6.39
CA THR A 89 15.80 -2.77 -6.76
C THR A 89 16.84 -3.36 -5.82
N THR A 90 17.39 -2.58 -4.90
CA THR A 90 18.37 -3.04 -3.91
C THR A 90 17.71 -3.30 -2.57
N ALA A 91 18.27 -4.22 -1.78
CA ALA A 91 17.77 -4.50 -0.43
C ALA A 91 17.81 -3.27 0.49
N ALA A 92 18.73 -2.33 0.27
CA ALA A 92 18.81 -1.10 1.05
C ALA A 92 17.71 -0.08 0.68
N ALA A 93 17.23 -0.08 -0.57
CA ALA A 93 16.15 0.80 -1.01
C ALA A 93 14.75 0.29 -0.63
N ARG A 94 14.64 -0.99 -0.26
CA ARG A 94 13.37 -1.65 0.11
C ARG A 94 12.72 -0.99 1.33
N ASN A 95 11.46 -0.59 1.19
CA ASN A 95 10.64 -0.27 2.35
C ASN A 95 9.96 -1.54 2.89
N ILE A 96 9.70 -1.51 4.19
CA ILE A 96 8.80 -2.43 4.89
C ILE A 96 7.54 -1.63 5.21
N ILE A 97 6.41 -2.01 4.62
CA ILE A 97 5.14 -1.27 4.70
C ILE A 97 4.07 -2.23 5.21
N SER A 98 3.92 -2.25 6.54
CA SER A 98 3.29 -3.36 7.27
C SER A 98 2.65 -2.85 8.55
N GLY A 99 1.58 -3.48 9.03
CA GLY A 99 0.87 -3.04 10.23
C GLY A 99 0.13 -1.70 10.09
N ASN A 100 -0.20 -1.31 8.85
CA ASN A 100 -1.04 -0.15 8.52
C ASN A 100 -2.46 -0.64 8.22
N ASP A 101 -3.42 0.27 7.99
CA ASP A 101 -4.70 -0.09 7.39
C ASP A 101 -4.49 -0.55 5.95
N SER A 102 -4.07 0.37 5.09
CA SER A 102 -3.67 0.07 3.71
C SER A 102 -2.16 0.27 3.56
N GLY A 103 -1.50 -0.56 2.77
CA GLY A 103 -0.05 -0.44 2.59
C GLY A 103 0.33 0.80 1.77
N VAL A 104 0.02 0.77 0.47
CA VAL A 104 0.27 1.89 -0.45
C VAL A 104 -1.00 2.27 -1.19
N LEU A 105 -1.39 3.55 -1.16
CA LEU A 105 -2.50 4.10 -1.93
C LEU A 105 -1.98 5.01 -3.04
N ILE A 106 -2.43 4.80 -4.27
CA ILE A 106 -2.19 5.68 -5.42
C ILE A 106 -3.55 6.16 -5.94
N SER A 107 -3.86 7.44 -5.75
CA SER A 107 -5.20 7.95 -6.05
C SER A 107 -5.22 9.28 -6.81
N GLY A 108 -6.22 9.43 -7.67
CA GLY A 108 -6.51 10.65 -8.43
C GLY A 108 -5.96 10.62 -9.86
N ALA A 109 -6.67 11.27 -10.78
CA ALA A 109 -6.37 11.23 -12.21
C ALA A 109 -4.95 11.71 -12.61
N ASN A 110 -4.36 12.58 -11.78
CA ASN A 110 -2.99 13.08 -11.98
C ASN A 110 -1.91 12.17 -11.37
N ALA A 111 -2.30 11.13 -10.61
CA ALA A 111 -1.37 10.15 -10.08
C ALA A 111 -0.94 9.19 -11.20
N THR A 112 0.17 9.53 -11.85
CA THR A 112 0.65 8.83 -13.04
C THR A 112 2.13 8.53 -12.99
N ASN A 113 2.55 7.45 -13.66
CA ASN A 113 3.96 7.04 -13.75
C ASN A 113 4.62 6.85 -12.37
N ASN A 114 3.84 6.56 -11.32
CA ASN A 114 4.39 6.20 -10.03
C ASN A 114 4.85 4.74 -10.07
N VAL A 115 5.92 4.44 -9.35
CA VAL A 115 6.50 3.10 -9.30
C VAL A 115 6.58 2.64 -7.84
N VAL A 116 5.93 1.54 -7.54
CA VAL A 116 6.05 0.83 -6.25
C VAL A 116 6.85 -0.43 -6.51
N GLN A 117 8.11 -0.49 -6.10
CA GLN A 117 9.00 -1.60 -6.46
C GLN A 117 9.91 -2.05 -5.31
N GLY A 118 10.20 -3.35 -5.29
CA GLY A 118 11.17 -3.96 -4.39
C GLY A 118 10.81 -3.87 -2.90
N ASN A 119 9.54 -3.58 -2.56
CA ASN A 119 9.07 -3.44 -1.19
C ASN A 119 8.62 -4.78 -0.60
N PHE A 120 8.61 -4.84 0.73
CA PHE A 120 7.90 -5.84 1.51
C PHE A 120 6.64 -5.19 2.08
N ILE A 121 5.47 -5.74 1.74
CA ILE A 121 4.15 -5.17 2.06
C ILE A 121 3.31 -6.22 2.78
N GLY A 122 2.98 -5.95 4.04
CA GLY A 122 2.27 -6.87 4.94
C GLY A 122 3.15 -7.99 5.55
N THR A 123 4.47 -7.90 5.35
CA THR A 123 5.45 -8.86 5.90
C THR A 123 6.41 -8.19 6.87
N ASP A 124 7.15 -9.00 7.63
CA ASP A 124 8.28 -8.52 8.43
C ASP A 124 9.46 -8.09 7.54
N VAL A 125 10.52 -7.56 8.16
CA VAL A 125 11.75 -7.12 7.49
C VAL A 125 12.43 -8.22 6.65
N ASN A 126 12.17 -9.50 6.94
CA ASN A 126 12.72 -10.63 6.21
C ASN A 126 11.81 -11.10 5.05
N GLY A 127 10.59 -10.57 4.94
CA GLY A 127 9.63 -10.91 3.91
C GLY A 127 8.91 -12.24 4.14
N VAL A 128 8.96 -12.79 5.36
CA VAL A 128 8.43 -14.13 5.68
C VAL A 128 7.47 -14.14 6.87
N GLY A 129 7.68 -13.26 7.85
CA GLY A 129 6.79 -13.12 9.00
C GLY A 129 5.54 -12.32 8.64
N ALA A 130 4.39 -12.69 9.18
CA ALA A 130 3.15 -11.97 8.96
C ALA A 130 3.10 -10.70 9.82
N VAL A 131 3.06 -9.54 9.17
CA VAL A 131 2.82 -8.22 9.78
C VAL A 131 1.86 -7.47 8.86
N GLY A 132 0.72 -8.10 8.60
CA GLY A 132 -0.26 -7.68 7.60
C GLY A 132 -0.68 -6.22 7.75
N ASN A 133 -1.03 -5.58 6.63
CA ASN A 133 -1.88 -4.41 6.68
C ASN A 133 -3.35 -4.88 6.82
N ASP A 134 -4.21 -4.12 7.49
CA ASP A 134 -5.60 -4.51 7.78
C ASP A 134 -6.56 -4.41 6.58
N SER A 135 -6.09 -3.98 5.42
CA SER A 135 -6.86 -3.82 4.17
C SER A 135 -5.98 -4.20 2.97
N ASN A 136 -6.00 -3.41 1.89
CA ASN A 136 -5.25 -3.66 0.68
C ASN A 136 -3.74 -3.51 0.89
N GLY A 137 -2.94 -4.37 0.25
CA GLY A 137 -1.48 -4.20 0.20
C GLY A 137 -1.11 -2.96 -0.63
N VAL A 138 -1.57 -2.92 -1.89
CA VAL A 138 -1.46 -1.76 -2.78
C VAL A 138 -2.82 -1.48 -3.40
N GLU A 139 -3.28 -0.24 -3.34
CA GLU A 139 -4.52 0.22 -3.95
C GLU A 139 -4.26 1.30 -5.02
N ILE A 140 -4.90 1.15 -6.17
CA ILE A 140 -4.91 2.14 -7.26
C ILE A 140 -6.36 2.58 -7.51
N SER A 141 -6.66 3.86 -7.28
CA SER A 141 -8.02 4.40 -7.31
C SER A 141 -8.10 5.81 -7.89
N GLY A 142 -9.31 6.38 -7.90
CA GLY A 142 -9.55 7.78 -8.33
C GLY A 142 -9.12 8.08 -9.77
N GLY A 143 -9.09 7.08 -10.64
CA GLY A 143 -8.66 7.21 -12.04
C GLY A 143 -7.15 7.37 -12.23
N ALA A 144 -6.31 6.91 -11.29
CA ALA A 144 -4.86 6.93 -11.42
C ALA A 144 -4.37 6.03 -12.58
N ASN A 145 -3.53 6.57 -13.48
CA ASN A 145 -3.18 5.91 -14.75
C ASN A 145 -1.68 5.66 -14.89
N ASN A 146 -1.28 4.64 -15.64
CA ASN A 146 0.11 4.37 -16.02
C ASN A 146 1.07 4.22 -14.83
N ASN A 147 0.60 3.66 -13.71
CA ASN A 147 1.44 3.36 -12.55
C ASN A 147 1.96 1.92 -12.62
N ILE A 148 3.12 1.65 -12.01
CA ILE A 148 3.75 0.34 -12.00
C ILE A 148 3.84 -0.18 -10.57
N VAL A 149 3.27 -1.36 -10.34
CA VAL A 149 3.48 -2.14 -9.12
C VAL A 149 4.41 -3.29 -9.47
N GLY A 150 5.66 -3.16 -9.04
CA GLY A 150 6.74 -4.11 -9.24
C GLY A 150 7.66 -3.73 -10.40
N GLY A 151 8.09 -4.71 -11.18
CA GLY A 151 8.95 -4.53 -12.34
C GLY A 151 9.60 -5.83 -12.81
N THR A 152 10.19 -5.83 -14.00
CA THR A 152 10.85 -7.00 -14.58
C THR A 152 12.34 -7.10 -14.26
N LEU A 153 12.93 -6.03 -13.70
CA LEU A 153 14.31 -6.05 -13.22
C LEU A 153 14.40 -6.88 -11.94
N MET A 154 15.56 -7.53 -11.74
CA MET A 154 15.84 -8.25 -10.51
C MET A 154 15.70 -7.31 -9.29
N GLY A 155 14.94 -7.74 -8.29
CA GLY A 155 14.67 -6.95 -7.09
C GLY A 155 13.58 -5.88 -7.24
N ALA A 156 13.01 -5.67 -8.43
CA ALA A 156 11.90 -4.71 -8.62
C ALA A 156 10.55 -5.28 -8.17
N GLY A 157 10.39 -6.60 -8.18
CA GLY A 157 9.18 -7.27 -7.68
C GLY A 157 8.94 -6.99 -6.19
N ASN A 158 7.73 -6.56 -5.84
CA ASN A 158 7.34 -6.48 -4.43
C ASN A 158 6.99 -7.86 -3.89
N THR A 159 7.17 -8.06 -2.59
CA THR A 159 6.57 -9.17 -1.84
C THR A 159 5.35 -8.63 -1.12
N ILE A 160 4.15 -9.08 -1.52
CA ILE A 160 2.87 -8.57 -1.04
C ILE A 160 2.09 -9.74 -0.43
N ALA A 161 2.11 -9.83 0.90
CA ALA A 161 1.53 -10.95 1.60
C ALA A 161 0.90 -10.56 2.92
N PHE A 162 -0.02 -11.40 3.40
CA PHE A 162 -0.68 -11.28 4.70
C PHE A 162 -1.51 -9.99 4.89
N ASN A 163 -1.80 -9.25 3.82
CA ASN A 163 -2.69 -8.09 3.88
C ASN A 163 -4.15 -8.53 3.92
N GLY A 164 -4.99 -7.77 4.61
CA GLY A 164 -6.44 -7.89 4.61
C GLY A 164 -7.06 -7.96 6.00
N CYS A 165 -8.30 -7.48 6.13
CA CYS A 165 -9.03 -7.51 7.39
C CYS A 165 -9.67 -8.87 7.64
N THR A 166 -9.84 -9.22 8.92
CA THR A 166 -10.55 -10.44 9.35
C THR A 166 -12.08 -10.30 9.36
N ASP A 167 -12.62 -9.11 9.08
CA ASP A 167 -14.06 -8.91 8.94
C ASP A 167 -14.59 -9.65 7.70
N ARG A 168 -15.70 -10.37 7.84
CA ARG A 168 -16.39 -11.07 6.74
C ARG A 168 -16.89 -10.13 5.64
N TYR A 169 -17.06 -8.85 5.93
CA TYR A 169 -17.45 -7.84 4.94
C TYR A 169 -16.27 -7.18 4.22
N CYS A 170 -15.04 -7.54 4.61
CA CYS A 170 -13.83 -7.07 3.97
C CYS A 170 -13.55 -7.90 2.70
N THR A 171 -13.34 -7.23 1.57
CA THR A 171 -12.89 -7.85 0.31
C THR A 171 -11.53 -7.26 -0.09
N PRO A 172 -10.47 -7.47 0.71
CA PRO A 172 -9.18 -6.84 0.45
C PRO A 172 -8.44 -7.64 -0.61
N ALA A 173 -7.47 -7.00 -1.25
CA ALA A 173 -6.54 -7.66 -2.15
C ALA A 173 -5.08 -7.32 -1.82
N GLY A 174 -4.17 -8.21 -2.22
CA GLY A 174 -2.75 -7.86 -2.26
C GLY A 174 -2.53 -6.63 -3.13
N VAL A 175 -3.08 -6.62 -4.34
CA VAL A 175 -3.13 -5.45 -5.22
C VAL A 175 -4.57 -5.24 -5.70
N TYR A 176 -5.15 -4.09 -5.37
CA TYR A 176 -6.48 -3.68 -5.82
C TYR A 176 -6.38 -2.52 -6.82
N VAL A 177 -6.97 -2.69 -8.01
CA VAL A 177 -7.09 -1.64 -9.03
C VAL A 177 -8.56 -1.31 -9.23
N GLN A 178 -9.07 -0.36 -8.44
CA GLN A 178 -10.46 0.08 -8.50
C GLN A 178 -10.78 0.82 -9.79
N SER A 179 -9.84 1.63 -10.28
CA SER A 179 -10.05 2.48 -11.47
C SER A 179 -8.73 2.93 -12.09
N GLY A 180 -8.83 3.55 -13.26
CA GLY A 180 -7.69 4.01 -14.03
C GLY A 180 -7.19 2.95 -15.02
N THR A 181 -6.27 3.36 -15.90
CA THR A 181 -5.87 2.60 -17.08
C THR A 181 -4.36 2.61 -17.27
N GLY A 182 -3.84 1.61 -17.97
CA GLY A 182 -2.40 1.49 -18.24
C GLY A 182 -1.55 1.16 -17.00
N ASN A 183 -2.18 0.88 -15.86
CA ASN A 183 -1.47 0.41 -14.67
C ASN A 183 -0.93 -1.00 -14.92
N ALA A 184 0.30 -1.26 -14.51
CA ALA A 184 1.00 -2.53 -14.75
C ALA A 184 1.41 -3.17 -13.42
N ILE A 185 1.11 -4.46 -13.27
CA ILE A 185 1.46 -5.27 -12.09
C ILE A 185 2.44 -6.34 -12.56
N LEU A 186 3.73 -6.17 -12.25
CA LEU A 186 4.81 -6.90 -12.90
C LEU A 186 5.76 -7.53 -11.88
N GLY A 187 6.06 -8.83 -12.05
CA GLY A 187 7.15 -9.49 -11.32
C GLY A 187 7.01 -9.57 -9.80
N ASN A 188 5.81 -9.35 -9.24
CA ASN A 188 5.57 -9.41 -7.80
C ASN A 188 5.41 -10.86 -7.31
N SER A 189 5.74 -11.10 -6.04
CA SER A 189 5.31 -12.29 -5.30
C SER A 189 4.11 -11.90 -4.45
N ILE A 190 2.94 -12.48 -4.73
CA ILE A 190 1.68 -12.14 -4.08
C ILE A 190 1.05 -13.41 -3.53
N PHE A 191 0.93 -13.54 -2.21
CA PHE A 191 0.47 -14.77 -1.56
C PHE A 191 -0.11 -14.49 -0.17
N SER A 192 -0.89 -15.42 0.37
CA SER A 192 -1.40 -15.38 1.77
C SER A 192 -2.07 -14.07 2.21
N ASN A 193 -2.56 -13.25 1.29
CA ASN A 193 -3.46 -12.14 1.61
C ASN A 193 -4.83 -12.71 2.01
N ASN A 194 -5.51 -12.08 2.96
CA ASN A 194 -6.83 -12.50 3.44
C ASN A 194 -7.94 -12.00 2.51
N GLY A 195 -7.90 -12.47 1.27
CA GLY A 195 -8.75 -12.04 0.17
C GLY A 195 -8.07 -12.39 -1.15
N LEU A 196 -8.17 -11.51 -2.14
CA LEU A 196 -7.62 -11.77 -3.46
C LEU A 196 -6.13 -11.46 -3.54
N GLY A 197 -5.42 -12.13 -4.44
CA GLY A 197 -4.05 -11.74 -4.77
C GLY A 197 -4.04 -10.41 -5.54
N ILE A 198 -4.75 -10.39 -6.66
CA ILE A 198 -4.96 -9.22 -7.51
C ILE A 198 -6.45 -9.10 -7.78
N ASP A 199 -6.99 -7.92 -7.52
CA ASP A 199 -8.36 -7.54 -7.84
C ASP A 199 -8.34 -6.34 -8.81
N LEU A 200 -9.08 -6.44 -9.91
CA LEU A 200 -9.16 -5.45 -10.98
C LEU A 200 -10.57 -4.84 -11.10
N ASP A 201 -11.41 -5.00 -10.07
CA ASP A 201 -12.83 -4.67 -10.14
C ASP A 201 -13.14 -3.17 -9.90
N PRO A 202 -13.78 -2.47 -10.85
CA PRO A 202 -14.51 -1.27 -10.55
C PRO A 202 -15.88 -1.63 -9.94
N LEU A 203 -15.95 -1.79 -8.60
CA LEU A 203 -17.18 -1.93 -7.80
C LEU A 203 -18.34 -2.65 -8.53
N ASN A 204 -18.47 -3.96 -8.34
CA ASN A 204 -19.60 -4.84 -8.73
C ASN A 204 -19.53 -5.47 -10.15
N ALA A 205 -18.35 -5.66 -10.75
CA ALA A 205 -18.24 -6.51 -11.93
C ALA A 205 -17.87 -7.94 -11.50
N VAL A 206 -18.82 -8.87 -11.67
CA VAL A 206 -18.57 -10.31 -11.53
C VAL A 206 -17.37 -10.67 -12.38
N ASN A 207 -16.27 -11.04 -11.75
CA ASN A 207 -15.07 -11.40 -12.47
C ASN A 207 -14.56 -12.74 -11.92
N PRO A 208 -13.91 -13.60 -12.73
CA PRO A 208 -13.49 -14.93 -12.30
C PRO A 208 -12.47 -14.96 -11.14
N ASN A 209 -12.04 -13.81 -10.64
CA ASN A 209 -11.15 -13.66 -9.50
C ASN A 209 -11.85 -13.26 -8.21
N ASP A 210 -13.16 -12.97 -8.18
CA ASP A 210 -13.87 -12.66 -6.94
C ASP A 210 -14.16 -13.92 -6.10
N TYR A 211 -13.99 -13.79 -4.78
CA TYR A 211 -14.45 -14.78 -3.82
C TYR A 211 -15.85 -14.34 -3.38
N ASP A 212 -16.83 -14.36 -4.29
CA ASP A 212 -18.16 -13.86 -3.95
C ASP A 212 -18.93 -14.87 -3.07
N TYR A 213 -19.24 -14.44 -1.85
CA TYR A 213 -20.28 -15.06 -1.00
C TYR A 213 -21.69 -14.60 -1.42
N ASP A 214 -21.82 -14.18 -2.68
CA ASP A 214 -23.06 -13.99 -3.39
C ASP A 214 -23.68 -15.39 -3.61
N SER A 215 -24.82 -15.63 -2.98
CA SER A 215 -25.51 -16.92 -3.02
C SER A 215 -26.31 -17.15 -4.31
N ARG A 216 -25.97 -16.52 -5.45
CA ARG A 216 -26.84 -16.54 -6.64
C ARG A 216 -26.18 -16.70 -8.02
N ASN A 217 -25.00 -17.31 -8.13
CA ASN A 217 -24.58 -17.84 -9.43
C ASN A 217 -25.24 -19.20 -9.75
N SER A 218 -26.52 -19.15 -10.18
CA SER A 218 -27.14 -20.21 -10.97
C SER A 218 -27.47 -19.69 -12.38
N GLN A 219 -26.68 -20.18 -13.35
CA GLN A 219 -26.89 -20.21 -14.81
C GLN A 219 -27.11 -18.91 -15.57
#